data_AF-A0A5E4IBH4-F1
#
_entry.id   AF-A0A5E4IBH4-F1
#
_cell.length_a   1.000
_cell.length_b   1.000
_cell.length_c   1.000
_cell.angle_alpha   90.00
_cell.angle_beta   90.00
_cell.angle_gamma   90.00
#
_symmetry.space_group_name_H-M   'P 1'
#
loop_
_entity.id
_entity.type
_entity.pdbx_description
1 polymer ?
#
loop_
_entity_poly.entity_id
_entity_poly.type
_entity_poly.pdbx_seq_one_letter_code
_entity_poly.pdbx_strand_id
1 'polypeptide(L)'
;MKTEDNTVKEWLSKLQKVKAGGADLSAGEDLSIAIMNLVSLEEHFYFSAMKTNEKKYLDMLYSVRELRKTMLKKIVKDPKGEEWCISKHLLAASMRLIEVGTKELTNKNKAEAEKLFAAAYELYSLFWAINLNLAPSGKIDPPMLESEKKQETFSKMISEVVNKLVDCCRE
;
A
#
# COMPACT_ATOMS: atom_id res chain seq x y z
N MET A 1 14.15 18.68 -21.86
CA MET A 1 14.37 17.40 -21.16
C MET A 1 14.53 17.69 -19.68
N LYS A 2 13.52 17.42 -18.85
CA LYS A 2 13.74 17.34 -17.39
C LYS A 2 14.36 15.97 -17.14
N THR A 3 15.59 15.93 -16.65
CA THR A 3 16.27 14.68 -16.29
C THR A 3 15.55 14.02 -15.10
N GLU A 4 15.43 12.69 -15.12
CA GLU A 4 14.69 11.88 -14.14
C GLU A 4 15.16 12.09 -12.68
N ASP A 5 16.42 12.50 -12.49
CA ASP A 5 17.02 12.93 -11.21
C ASP A 5 16.33 14.17 -10.60
N ASN A 6 15.80 15.08 -11.42
CA ASN A 6 15.02 16.22 -10.94
C ASN A 6 13.63 15.80 -10.43
N THR A 7 13.04 14.75 -10.99
CA THR A 7 11.75 14.22 -10.52
C THR A 7 11.90 13.62 -9.12
N VAL A 8 12.90 12.77 -8.90
CA VAL A 8 13.15 12.19 -7.57
C VAL A 8 13.42 13.29 -6.53
N LYS A 9 14.23 14.30 -6.87
CA LYS A 9 14.49 15.46 -5.99
C LYS A 9 13.24 16.30 -5.69
N GLU A 10 12.40 16.59 -6.69
CA GLU A 10 11.13 17.30 -6.49
C GLU A 10 10.22 16.54 -5.50
N TRP A 11 10.20 15.22 -5.58
CA TRP A 11 9.39 14.35 -4.72
C TRP A 11 9.93 14.24 -3.29
N LEU A 12 11.24 14.08 -3.13
CA LEU A 12 11.89 14.13 -1.82
C LEU A 12 11.64 15.47 -1.11
N SER A 13 11.66 16.57 -1.86
CA SER A 13 11.30 17.89 -1.33
C SER A 13 9.84 17.95 -0.87
N LYS A 14 8.90 17.37 -1.65
CA LYS A 14 7.49 17.26 -1.23
C LYS A 14 7.33 16.44 0.04
N LEU A 15 7.99 15.28 0.12
CA LEU A 15 7.99 14.43 1.32
C LEU A 15 8.50 15.16 2.56
N GLN A 16 9.63 15.88 2.42
CA GLN A 16 10.16 16.69 3.51
C GLN A 16 9.19 17.79 3.96
N LYS A 17 8.47 18.42 3.02
CA LYS A 17 7.43 19.41 3.35
C LYS A 17 6.24 18.79 4.06
N VAL A 18 5.81 17.59 3.65
CA VAL A 18 4.73 16.85 4.33
C VAL A 18 5.14 16.49 5.77
N LYS A 19 6.36 15.99 5.96
CA LYS A 19 6.93 15.74 7.30
C LYS A 19 7.04 17.01 8.14
N ALA A 20 7.58 18.09 7.58
CA ALA A 20 7.73 19.36 8.28
C ALA A 20 6.38 20.02 8.64
N GLY A 21 5.32 19.68 7.90
CA GLY A 21 3.95 20.07 8.20
C GLY A 21 3.28 19.29 9.34
N GLY A 22 4.01 18.40 10.03
CA GLY A 22 3.51 17.65 11.17
C GLY A 22 2.70 16.40 10.81
N ALA A 23 2.80 15.91 9.58
CA ALA A 23 2.19 14.62 9.21
C ALA A 23 2.91 13.49 9.93
N ASP A 24 2.21 12.83 10.87
CA ASP A 24 2.68 11.60 11.50
C ASP A 24 2.47 10.43 10.54
N LEU A 25 3.56 10.06 9.90
CA LEU A 25 3.60 8.97 8.92
C LEU A 25 3.65 7.61 9.61
N SER A 26 4.17 7.54 10.84
CA SER A 26 4.24 6.29 11.63
C SER A 26 2.84 5.81 11.98
N ALA A 27 2.01 6.70 12.54
CA ALA A 27 0.59 6.38 12.80
C ALA A 27 -0.19 6.06 11.52
N GLY A 28 0.21 6.66 10.39
CA GLY A 28 -0.36 6.36 9.07
C GLY A 28 -0.02 4.94 8.60
N GLU A 29 1.22 4.49 8.82
CA GLU A 29 1.69 3.14 8.50
C GLU A 29 0.92 2.10 9.30
N ASP A 30 0.87 2.23 10.63
CA ASP A 30 0.09 1.32 11.48
C ASP A 30 -1.37 1.24 11.07
N LEU A 31 -1.97 2.41 10.78
CA LEU A 31 -3.35 2.47 10.31
C LEU A 31 -3.53 1.79 8.95
N SER A 32 -2.55 1.88 8.05
CA SER A 32 -2.60 1.22 6.75
C SER A 32 -2.56 -0.32 6.90
N ILE A 33 -1.77 -0.83 7.84
CA ILE A 33 -1.73 -2.26 8.20
C ILE A 33 -3.05 -2.69 8.83
N ALA A 34 -3.62 -1.88 9.73
CA ALA A 34 -4.96 -2.13 10.26
C ALA A 34 -6.02 -2.23 9.16
N ILE A 35 -5.95 -1.36 8.14
CA ILE A 35 -6.85 -1.41 6.97
C ILE A 35 -6.64 -2.69 6.16
N MET A 36 -5.40 -3.14 5.92
CA MET A 36 -5.13 -4.44 5.28
C MET A 36 -5.83 -5.58 6.03
N ASN A 37 -5.70 -5.61 7.35
CA ASN A 37 -6.32 -6.62 8.19
C ASN A 37 -7.86 -6.55 8.16
N LEU A 38 -8.45 -5.35 8.11
CA LEU A 38 -9.90 -5.18 7.96
C LEU A 38 -10.40 -5.71 6.60
N VAL A 39 -9.65 -5.50 5.50
CA VAL A 39 -9.96 -6.14 4.21
C VAL A 39 -9.92 -7.66 4.34
N SER A 40 -8.89 -8.20 5.01
CA SER A 40 -8.78 -9.65 5.20
C SER A 40 -9.90 -10.23 6.07
N LEU A 41 -10.42 -9.47 7.04
CA LEU A 41 -11.60 -9.85 7.81
C LEU A 41 -12.88 -9.87 6.97
N GLU A 42 -13.09 -8.90 6.08
CA GLU A 42 -14.21 -8.93 5.11
C GLU A 42 -14.18 -10.22 4.29
N GLU A 43 -13.01 -10.61 3.77
CA GLU A 43 -12.83 -11.85 3.01
C GLU A 43 -13.11 -13.10 3.86
N HIS A 44 -12.59 -13.15 5.09
CA HIS A 44 -12.83 -14.27 5.99
C HIS A 44 -14.31 -14.44 6.32
N PHE A 45 -15.03 -13.36 6.62
CA PHE A 45 -16.45 -13.44 6.89
C PHE A 45 -17.27 -13.86 5.67
N TYR A 46 -16.88 -13.41 4.47
CA TYR A 46 -17.47 -13.90 3.23
C TYR A 46 -17.31 -15.42 3.11
N PHE A 47 -16.08 -15.94 3.25
CA PHE A 47 -15.84 -17.38 3.17
C PHE A 47 -16.56 -18.16 4.27
N SER A 48 -16.60 -17.66 5.50
CA SER A 48 -17.34 -18.28 6.60
C SER A 48 -18.83 -18.37 6.29
N ALA A 49 -19.44 -17.30 5.77
CA ALA A 49 -20.84 -17.32 5.34
C ALA A 49 -21.10 -18.40 4.29
N MET A 50 -20.23 -18.50 3.27
CA MET A 50 -20.39 -19.47 2.18
C MET A 50 -20.15 -20.92 2.62
N LYS A 51 -19.20 -21.14 3.53
CA LYS A 51 -18.86 -22.49 4.03
C LYS A 51 -19.88 -23.04 5.03
N THR A 52 -20.44 -22.17 5.86
CA THR A 52 -21.33 -22.57 6.97
C THR A 52 -22.81 -22.34 6.66
N ASN A 53 -23.12 -21.57 5.63
CA ASN A 53 -24.46 -21.06 5.31
C ASN A 53 -25.08 -20.19 6.44
N GLU A 54 -24.27 -19.71 7.39
CA GLU A 54 -24.73 -18.85 8.49
C GLU A 54 -24.71 -17.38 8.07
N LYS A 55 -25.90 -16.78 7.95
CA LYS A 55 -26.06 -15.39 7.51
C LYS A 55 -25.41 -14.35 8.42
N LYS A 56 -25.23 -14.65 9.71
CA LYS A 56 -24.60 -13.76 10.70
C LYS A 56 -23.22 -13.25 10.25
N TYR A 57 -22.47 -14.07 9.50
CA TYR A 57 -21.17 -13.66 8.99
C TYR A 57 -21.26 -12.55 7.93
N LEU A 58 -22.37 -12.46 7.19
CA LEU A 58 -22.60 -11.35 6.26
C LEU A 58 -22.85 -10.02 7.00
N ASP A 59 -23.54 -10.07 8.15
CA ASP A 59 -23.75 -8.90 9.01
C ASP A 59 -22.41 -8.42 9.62
N MET A 60 -21.55 -9.38 10.03
CA MET A 60 -20.20 -9.09 10.49
C MET A 60 -19.33 -8.49 9.39
N LEU A 61 -19.38 -9.05 8.17
CA LEU A 61 -18.70 -8.51 6.99
C LEU A 61 -19.10 -7.05 6.77
N TYR A 62 -20.41 -6.76 6.75
CA TYR A 62 -20.90 -5.40 6.56
C TYR A 62 -20.40 -4.44 7.65
N SER A 63 -20.42 -4.88 8.91
CA SER A 63 -19.92 -4.08 10.03
C SER A 63 -18.42 -3.76 9.90
N VAL A 64 -17.60 -4.76 9.55
CA VAL A 64 -16.16 -4.56 9.31
C VAL A 64 -15.92 -3.66 8.10
N ARG A 65 -16.72 -3.79 7.04
CA ARG A 65 -16.63 -2.94 5.86
C ARG A 65 -16.85 -1.46 6.19
N GLU A 66 -17.82 -1.16 7.04
CA GLU A 66 -18.06 0.22 7.49
C GLU A 66 -16.92 0.76 8.37
N LEU A 67 -16.35 -0.09 9.23
CA LEU A 67 -15.15 0.26 9.98
C LEU A 67 -13.96 0.54 9.06
N ARG A 68 -13.70 -0.33 8.06
CA ARG A 68 -12.66 -0.14 7.05
C ARG A 68 -12.84 1.16 6.30
N LYS A 69 -14.06 1.48 5.83
CA LYS A 69 -14.35 2.76 5.16
C LYS A 69 -13.99 3.94 6.08
N THR A 70 -14.34 3.87 7.36
CA THR A 70 -14.05 4.92 8.34
C THR A 70 -12.55 5.09 8.54
N MET A 71 -11.80 4.00 8.65
CA MET A 71 -10.34 4.04 8.79
C MET A 71 -9.67 4.54 7.51
N LEU A 72 -10.12 4.10 6.33
CA LEU A 72 -9.55 4.51 5.04
C LEU A 72 -9.70 6.03 4.79
N LYS A 73 -10.81 6.65 5.23
CA LYS A 73 -10.99 8.13 5.18
C LYS A 73 -9.95 8.90 6.00
N LYS A 74 -9.26 8.26 6.95
CA LYS A 74 -8.20 8.92 7.72
C LYS A 74 -6.91 9.07 6.90
N ILE A 75 -6.67 8.19 5.93
CA ILE A 75 -5.48 8.22 5.07
C ILE A 75 -5.80 8.83 3.70
N VAL A 76 -6.84 8.33 3.02
CA VAL A 76 -7.22 8.78 1.68
C VAL A 76 -8.03 10.07 1.79
N LYS A 77 -7.35 11.22 1.67
CA LYS A 77 -7.97 12.56 1.72
C LYS A 77 -8.31 13.05 0.32
N ASP A 78 -9.54 13.54 0.15
CA ASP A 78 -10.04 14.17 -1.08
C ASP A 78 -9.72 13.38 -2.37
N PRO A 79 -10.07 12.07 -2.43
CA PRO A 79 -9.72 11.23 -3.57
C PRO A 79 -10.34 11.74 -4.87
N LYS A 80 -9.56 11.76 -5.94
CA LYS A 80 -10.02 12.07 -7.30
C LYS A 80 -10.22 10.80 -8.10
N GLY A 81 -11.38 10.67 -8.74
CA GLY A 81 -11.72 9.49 -9.55
C GLY A 81 -11.63 8.20 -8.74
N GLU A 82 -10.78 7.27 -9.18
CA GLU A 82 -10.66 5.91 -8.61
C GLU A 82 -9.64 5.79 -7.45
N GLU A 83 -9.04 6.89 -6.99
CA GLU A 83 -7.99 6.87 -5.95
C GLU A 83 -8.40 6.14 -4.66
N TRP A 84 -9.67 6.28 -4.29
CA TRP A 84 -10.26 5.57 -3.15
C TRP A 84 -10.21 4.05 -3.32
N CYS A 85 -10.64 3.57 -4.49
CA CYS A 85 -10.68 2.15 -4.81
C CYS A 85 -9.27 1.61 -5.00
N ILE A 86 -8.43 2.30 -5.76
CA ILE A 86 -7.03 1.95 -6.03
C ILE A 86 -6.27 1.79 -4.71
N SER A 87 -6.38 2.75 -3.79
CA SER A 87 -5.69 2.71 -2.50
C SER A 87 -6.02 1.44 -1.70
N LYS A 88 -7.31 1.08 -1.60
CA LYS A 88 -7.74 -0.16 -0.94
C LYS A 88 -7.19 -1.40 -1.64
N HIS A 89 -7.20 -1.43 -2.98
CA HIS A 89 -6.73 -2.58 -3.75
C HIS A 89 -5.21 -2.76 -3.67
N LEU A 90 -4.44 -1.67 -3.64
CA LEU A 90 -2.99 -1.72 -3.43
C LEU A 90 -2.63 -2.31 -2.06
N LEU A 91 -3.30 -1.86 -1.00
CA LEU A 91 -3.11 -2.42 0.35
C LEU A 91 -3.46 -3.91 0.40
N ALA A 92 -4.60 -4.29 -0.17
CA ALA A 92 -5.04 -5.69 -0.19
C ALA A 92 -4.07 -6.60 -0.96
N ALA A 93 -3.67 -6.19 -2.17
CA ALA A 93 -2.75 -6.94 -3.01
C ALA A 93 -1.35 -7.06 -2.38
N SER A 94 -0.84 -5.98 -1.79
CA SER A 94 0.42 -6.00 -1.03
C SER A 94 0.37 -7.04 0.11
N MET A 95 -0.68 -7.00 0.93
CA MET A 95 -0.87 -7.99 2.01
C MET A 95 -0.91 -9.44 1.50
N ARG A 96 -1.60 -9.69 0.38
CA ARG A 96 -1.67 -11.05 -0.19
C ARG A 96 -0.31 -11.53 -0.69
N LEU A 97 0.48 -10.67 -1.32
CA LEU A 97 1.82 -11.02 -1.77
C LEU A 97 2.78 -11.32 -0.61
N ILE A 98 2.68 -10.57 0.50
CA ILE A 98 3.41 -10.86 1.75
C ILE A 98 3.07 -12.27 2.24
N GLU A 99 1.78 -12.59 2.36
CA GLU A 99 1.31 -13.89 2.83
C GLU A 99 1.80 -15.05 1.93
N VAL A 100 1.76 -14.88 0.60
CA VAL A 100 2.27 -15.91 -0.33
C VAL A 100 3.80 -16.02 -0.25
N GLY A 101 4.52 -14.90 -0.16
CA GLY A 101 5.98 -14.91 0.03
C GLY A 101 6.39 -15.63 1.32
N THR A 102 5.66 -15.44 2.42
CA THR A 102 5.89 -16.18 3.67
C THR A 102 5.66 -17.69 3.51
N LYS A 103 4.69 -18.11 2.68
CA LYS A 103 4.50 -19.53 2.35
C LYS A 103 5.65 -20.09 1.52
N GLU A 104 6.18 -19.32 0.57
CA GLU A 104 7.38 -19.72 -0.18
C GLU A 104 8.60 -19.90 0.71
N LEU A 105 8.78 -19.06 1.76
CA LEU A 105 9.82 -19.27 2.76
C LEU A 105 9.65 -20.60 3.51
N THR A 106 8.42 -20.97 3.85
CA THR A 106 8.10 -22.26 4.49
C THR A 106 8.45 -23.43 3.56
N ASN A 107 8.23 -23.26 2.26
CA ASN A 107 8.61 -24.22 1.21
C ASN A 107 10.10 -24.19 0.84
N LYS A 108 10.92 -23.40 1.56
CA LYS A 108 12.36 -23.18 1.31
C LYS A 108 12.67 -22.55 -0.05
N ASN A 109 11.68 -21.94 -0.71
CA ASN A 109 11.83 -21.25 -1.99
C ASN A 109 12.14 -19.76 -1.79
N LYS A 110 13.35 -19.48 -1.28
CA LYS A 110 13.76 -18.12 -0.92
C LYS A 110 13.75 -17.14 -2.09
N ALA A 111 14.23 -17.57 -3.27
CA ALA A 111 14.32 -16.71 -4.44
C ALA A 111 12.94 -16.22 -4.92
N GLU A 112 11.90 -17.06 -4.81
CA GLU A 112 10.55 -16.64 -5.17
C GLU A 112 9.92 -15.78 -4.08
N ALA A 113 10.15 -16.10 -2.80
CA ALA A 113 9.70 -15.27 -1.69
C ALA A 113 10.23 -13.82 -1.81
N GLU A 114 11.51 -13.65 -2.15
CA GLU A 114 12.13 -12.33 -2.34
C GLU A 114 11.45 -11.52 -3.45
N LYS A 115 11.10 -12.14 -4.58
CA LYS A 115 10.35 -11.47 -5.66
C LYS A 115 8.96 -11.04 -5.21
N LEU A 116 8.25 -11.90 -4.48
CA LEU A 116 6.92 -11.62 -3.97
C LEU A 116 6.93 -10.48 -2.95
N PHE A 117 7.94 -10.45 -2.06
CA PHE A 117 8.11 -9.35 -1.12
C PHE A 117 8.46 -8.04 -1.81
N ALA A 118 9.32 -8.07 -2.84
CA ALA A 118 9.63 -6.89 -3.65
C ALA A 118 8.35 -6.33 -4.31
N ALA A 119 7.55 -7.19 -4.95
CA ALA A 119 6.28 -6.78 -5.54
C ALA A 119 5.29 -6.24 -4.49
N ALA A 120 5.21 -6.85 -3.30
CA ALA A 120 4.37 -6.36 -2.21
C ALA A 120 4.77 -4.95 -1.76
N TYR A 121 6.08 -4.72 -1.64
CA TYR A 121 6.65 -3.45 -1.25
C TYR A 121 6.41 -2.36 -2.30
N GLU A 122 6.50 -2.70 -3.58
CA GLU A 122 6.18 -1.78 -4.68
C GLU A 122 4.71 -1.31 -4.61
N LEU A 123 3.76 -2.22 -4.39
CA LEU A 123 2.34 -1.88 -4.27
C LEU A 123 2.05 -1.00 -3.04
N TYR A 124 2.67 -1.32 -1.90
CA TYR A 124 2.54 -0.53 -0.68
C TYR A 124 3.09 0.88 -0.85
N SER A 125 4.21 1.00 -1.57
CA SER A 125 4.85 2.29 -1.83
C SER A 125 4.06 3.13 -2.82
N LEU A 126 3.46 2.49 -3.82
CA LEU A 126 2.52 3.14 -4.72
C LEU A 126 1.30 3.70 -3.98
N PHE A 127 0.80 2.97 -2.97
CA PHE A 127 -0.27 3.47 -2.10
C PHE A 127 0.13 4.79 -1.41
N TRP A 128 1.34 4.87 -0.84
CA TRP A 128 1.83 6.10 -0.22
C TRP A 128 2.09 7.22 -1.23
N ALA A 129 2.62 6.90 -2.41
CA ALA A 129 2.85 7.89 -3.47
C ALA A 129 1.56 8.60 -3.89
N ILE A 130 0.45 7.87 -4.00
CA ILE A 130 -0.88 8.42 -4.29
C ILE A 130 -1.40 9.26 -3.12
N ASN A 131 -1.39 8.70 -1.91
CA ASN A 131 -2.04 9.32 -0.75
C ASN A 131 -1.29 10.51 -0.17
N LEU A 132 0.02 10.62 -0.43
CA LEU A 132 0.82 11.81 -0.12
C LEU A 132 0.80 12.84 -1.26
N ASN A 133 -0.04 12.62 -2.28
CA ASN A 133 -0.18 13.46 -3.48
C ASN A 133 1.17 13.74 -4.17
N LEU A 134 2.07 12.76 -4.09
CA LEU A 134 3.38 12.86 -4.68
C LEU A 134 3.29 12.57 -6.19
N ALA A 135 2.46 11.58 -6.59
CA ALA A 135 1.88 11.46 -7.94
C ALA A 135 0.35 11.36 -7.88
N PRO A 136 -0.36 12.17 -8.69
CA PRO A 136 -1.77 11.91 -9.00
C PRO A 136 -1.91 10.55 -9.71
N SER A 137 -2.92 9.78 -9.35
CA SER A 137 -3.20 8.44 -9.92
C SER A 137 -3.16 8.37 -11.45
N GLY A 138 -3.61 9.42 -12.15
CA GLY A 138 -3.61 9.51 -13.62
C GLY A 138 -2.26 9.84 -14.27
N LYS A 139 -1.17 9.94 -13.50
CA LYS A 139 0.20 10.20 -14.00
C LYS A 139 1.21 9.14 -13.55
N ILE A 140 0.74 8.06 -12.93
CA ILE A 140 1.59 6.97 -12.49
C ILE A 140 1.65 5.98 -13.66
N ASP A 141 2.75 6.01 -14.40
CA ASP A 141 3.07 4.95 -15.34
C ASP A 141 3.45 3.70 -14.53
N PRO A 142 2.75 2.56 -14.72
CA PRO A 142 3.08 1.32 -14.01
C PRO A 142 4.51 0.90 -14.35
N PRO A 143 5.40 0.75 -13.35
CA PRO A 143 6.81 0.40 -13.58
C PRO A 143 6.97 -0.98 -14.24
N MET A 144 5.98 -1.86 -14.04
CA MET A 144 5.95 -3.22 -14.61
C MET A 144 5.78 -3.27 -16.13
N LEU A 145 5.55 -2.14 -16.79
CA LEU A 145 5.32 -2.05 -18.25
C LEU A 145 6.46 -1.34 -19.01
N GLU A 146 7.55 -0.95 -18.35
CA GLU A 146 8.62 -0.17 -18.98
C GLU A 146 10.04 -0.72 -18.71
N SER A 147 11.04 -0.13 -19.37
CA SER A 147 12.43 -0.60 -19.41
C SER A 147 13.08 -0.76 -18.02
N GLU A 148 14.06 -1.68 -17.93
CA GLU A 148 14.79 -2.01 -16.69
C GLU A 148 15.30 -0.78 -15.92
N LYS A 149 15.69 0.30 -16.62
CA LYS A 149 16.16 1.55 -16.01
C LYS A 149 15.07 2.35 -15.28
N LYS A 150 13.84 2.37 -15.81
CA LYS A 150 12.70 3.04 -15.13
C LYS A 150 12.25 2.23 -13.92
N GLN A 151 12.30 0.91 -14.02
CA GLN A 151 12.03 0.00 -12.91
C GLN A 151 13.06 0.18 -11.78
N GLU A 152 14.35 0.30 -12.11
CA GLU A 152 15.42 0.60 -11.14
C GLU A 152 15.22 1.97 -10.47
N THR A 153 14.82 2.98 -11.24
CA THR A 153 14.59 4.34 -10.73
C THR A 153 13.38 4.39 -9.81
N PHE A 154 12.28 3.73 -10.16
CA PHE A 154 11.09 3.62 -9.32
C PHE A 154 11.36 2.81 -8.06
N SER A 155 12.14 1.72 -8.15
CA SER A 155 12.56 0.91 -6.99
C SER A 155 13.43 1.71 -6.00
N LYS A 156 14.40 2.50 -6.51
CA LYS A 156 15.20 3.43 -5.69
C LYS A 156 14.32 4.49 -5.03
N MET A 157 13.41 5.07 -5.81
CA MET A 157 12.44 6.05 -5.33
C MET A 157 11.56 5.49 -4.21
N ILE A 158 10.97 4.31 -4.41
CA ILE A 158 10.19 3.58 -3.42
C ILE A 158 11.00 3.33 -2.14
N SER A 159 12.21 2.77 -2.29
CA SER A 159 13.07 2.48 -1.14
C SER A 159 13.37 3.74 -0.35
N GLU A 160 13.66 4.87 -0.99
CA GLU A 160 13.95 6.12 -0.27
C GLU A 160 12.72 6.77 0.37
N VAL A 161 11.54 6.66 -0.25
CA VAL A 161 10.28 7.11 0.36
C VAL A 161 10.04 6.28 1.61
N VAL A 162 9.96 4.96 1.48
CA VAL A 162 9.61 4.09 2.59
C VAL A 162 10.70 4.05 3.65
N ASN A 163 11.99 4.05 3.32
CA ASN A 163 13.06 4.18 4.34
C ASN A 163 12.99 5.50 5.12
N LYS A 164 12.40 6.55 4.53
CA LYS A 164 12.14 7.80 5.25
C LYS A 164 10.80 7.78 5.96
N LEU A 165 9.77 7.10 5.46
CA LEU A 165 8.47 6.97 6.12
C LEU A 165 8.55 6.05 7.35
N VAL A 166 9.18 4.89 7.17
CA VAL A 166 9.47 3.82 8.14
C VAL A 166 10.67 4.24 9.00
N ASP A 167 10.46 5.23 9.84
CA ASP A 167 11.26 5.42 11.06
C ASP A 167 10.36 5.09 12.27
N CYS A 168 9.63 3.97 12.19
CA CYS A 168 8.72 3.47 13.23
C CYS A 168 9.44 3.15 14.55
N CYS A 169 10.78 3.20 14.57
CA CYS A 169 11.62 2.94 15.74
C CYS A 169 11.82 4.17 16.63
N ARG A 170 11.16 5.31 16.34
CA ARG A 170 11.24 6.55 17.13
C ARG A 170 9.97 6.85 17.92
N GLU A 171 9.35 5.83 18.48
CA GLU A 171 8.43 5.99 19.62
C GLU A 171 9.20 6.05 20.94
#